data_AF-A0A1Z4R7N4-F1
#
_entry.id   AF-A0A1Z4R7N4-F1
#
_cell.length_a   1.000
_cell.length_b   1.000
_cell.length_c   1.000
_cell.angle_alpha   90.00
_cell.angle_beta   90.00
_cell.angle_gamma   90.00
#
_symmetry.space_group_name_H-M   'P 1'
#
loop_
_entity.id
_entity.type
_entity.pdbx_description
1 polymer ?
#
loop_
_entity_poly.entity_id
_entity_poly.type
_entity_poly.pdbx_seq_one_letter_code
_entity_poly.pdbx_strand_id
1 'polypeptide(L)'
;MQQNFISKISKPLLSEGNKCDLCVESTLQELPLYTFEVEISCTGVEVAKVFEQHPLLPGVILLEEGKYIGMLSRRHLLEFLIRPFGRELFFGQSLRTIYSYARTQVLLLPATTSILAAMQMSLRRSPEFIAEPIIVKTSTDTYRLLEVNELTIASWQIRGIETQVRYERSQAQMMQNEKMASLGRLVDGVAHEILDPVNFIWGNLTHLSNYSQDLMRLVTAYTQEFPDTSENINALKADIEFDFLDQDLNKSLASIRTGAERLKKLVISLQNFCHIDTIHPKPVDLHACIDSIVLLINSRIKGEIIIKKDYGYLPPVYCFIGQINQALMNILSRAIDALIDDAIRQHYRMDDVADEKKPQIEITTEVITQVSPDMVDSRWVSIKIKDNGSGISQEQKQKIMKSFATQKRTEKETSLESTYRIITARHGGQLNLRSQLGKGTEFEILLPLV
;
A
#
# COMPACT_ATOMS: atom_id res chain seq x y z
N MET A 1 60.08 -44.50 15.92
CA MET A 1 60.63 -43.28 15.26
C MET A 1 59.51 -42.26 15.17
N GLN A 2 59.77 -41.08 15.73
CA GLN A 2 58.87 -39.93 15.76
C GLN A 2 58.59 -39.39 14.36
N GLN A 3 57.35 -38.98 14.11
CA GLN A 3 57.09 -37.71 13.43
C GLN A 3 55.85 -37.08 14.06
N ASN A 4 56.10 -36.16 14.99
CA ASN A 4 55.10 -35.22 15.50
C ASN A 4 54.71 -34.28 14.34
N PHE A 5 53.65 -34.58 13.60
CA PHE A 5 52.93 -33.58 12.82
C PHE A 5 51.90 -32.91 13.73
N ILE A 6 52.37 -31.97 14.56
CA ILE A 6 51.48 -31.12 15.35
C ILE A 6 51.32 -29.79 14.61
N SER A 7 50.06 -29.43 14.35
CA SER A 7 49.51 -28.10 13.99
C SER A 7 49.54 -27.63 12.52
N LYS A 8 48.77 -28.30 11.64
CA LYS A 8 48.27 -27.67 10.38
C LYS A 8 46.74 -27.67 10.23
N ILE A 9 46.01 -28.04 11.29
CA ILE A 9 44.55 -28.13 11.27
C ILE A 9 43.99 -26.98 12.10
N SER A 10 43.20 -26.12 11.47
CA SER A 10 42.48 -25.05 12.16
C SER A 10 41.38 -25.64 13.06
N LYS A 11 41.13 -25.03 14.22
CA LYS A 11 39.95 -25.42 15.03
C LYS A 11 38.69 -24.93 14.32
N PRO A 12 37.64 -25.76 14.20
CA PRO A 12 36.41 -25.33 13.57
C PRO A 12 35.78 -24.19 14.39
N LEU A 13 35.42 -23.10 13.72
CA LEU A 13 34.79 -21.93 14.33
C LEU A 13 33.40 -21.73 13.72
N LEU A 14 32.38 -21.62 14.58
CA LEU A 14 31.03 -21.24 14.18
C LEU A 14 30.86 -19.74 14.35
N SER A 15 30.58 -19.04 13.26
CA SER A 15 30.06 -17.67 13.33
C SER A 15 28.59 -17.79 13.69
N GLU A 16 28.19 -17.44 14.92
CA GLU A 16 26.78 -17.21 15.24
C GLU A 16 26.28 -16.14 14.27
N GLY A 17 25.29 -16.49 13.44
CA GLY A 17 24.63 -15.53 12.55
C GLY A 17 24.04 -14.36 13.33
N ASN A 18 23.66 -13.28 12.65
CA ASN A 18 22.98 -12.17 13.31
C ASN A 18 21.67 -12.68 13.91
N LYS A 19 21.44 -12.51 15.22
CA LYS A 19 20.21 -12.93 15.94
C LYS A 19 18.97 -12.09 15.57
N CYS A 20 18.99 -11.38 14.43
CA CYS A 20 17.86 -10.60 13.95
C CYS A 20 16.82 -11.51 13.30
N ASP A 21 15.54 -11.14 13.42
CA ASP A 21 14.44 -11.81 12.72
C ASP A 21 14.70 -11.79 11.22
N LEU A 22 14.80 -12.98 10.61
CA LEU A 22 15.05 -13.13 9.18
C LEU A 22 13.90 -12.51 8.37
N CYS A 23 14.24 -11.73 7.36
CA CYS A 23 13.30 -11.08 6.47
C CYS A 23 13.54 -11.49 5.01
N VAL A 24 12.69 -11.04 4.09
CA VAL A 24 12.80 -11.38 2.65
C VAL A 24 14.14 -10.90 2.04
N GLU A 25 14.75 -9.87 2.63
CA GLU A 25 16.02 -9.29 2.18
C GLU A 25 17.24 -9.92 2.86
N SER A 26 17.02 -10.83 3.82
CA SER A 26 18.11 -11.45 4.56
C SER A 26 19.03 -12.24 3.64
N THR A 27 20.33 -12.11 3.92
CA THR A 27 21.41 -12.67 3.11
C THR A 27 22.10 -13.84 3.80
N LEU A 28 22.94 -14.57 3.06
CA LEU A 28 23.70 -15.70 3.60
C LEU A 28 24.66 -15.31 4.74
N GLN A 29 25.05 -14.04 4.83
CA GLN A 29 25.89 -13.54 5.92
C GLN A 29 25.21 -13.58 7.30
N GLU A 30 23.86 -13.55 7.32
CA GLU A 30 23.07 -13.57 8.55
C GLU A 30 22.88 -14.99 9.11
N LEU A 31 23.23 -16.03 8.33
CA LEU A 31 23.11 -17.43 8.74
C LEU A 31 24.33 -17.92 9.54
N PRO A 32 24.17 -18.99 10.34
CA PRO A 32 25.30 -19.66 10.97
C PRO A 32 26.25 -20.25 9.91
N LEU A 33 27.50 -19.79 9.96
CA LEU A 33 28.54 -20.19 9.00
C LEU A 33 29.72 -20.84 9.72
N TYR A 34 30.12 -22.03 9.27
CA TYR A 34 31.25 -22.78 9.81
C TYR A 34 32.54 -22.44 9.07
N THR A 35 33.63 -22.25 9.80
CA THR A 35 34.98 -22.10 9.25
C THR A 35 35.80 -23.28 9.71
N PHE A 36 36.20 -24.15 8.77
CA PHE A 36 37.11 -25.26 9.04
C PHE A 36 37.97 -25.51 7.80
N GLU A 37 39.22 -25.05 7.87
CA GLU A 37 40.16 -25.04 6.77
C GLU A 37 41.35 -25.95 7.06
N VAL A 38 41.71 -26.80 6.10
CA VAL A 38 42.79 -27.78 6.23
C VAL A 38 43.61 -27.83 4.94
N GLU A 39 44.93 -27.87 5.09
CA GLU A 39 45.86 -28.10 3.97
C GLU A 39 45.69 -29.50 3.39
N ILE A 40 45.71 -29.63 2.07
CA ILE A 40 45.45 -30.89 1.37
C ILE A 40 46.52 -31.98 1.64
N SER A 41 47.65 -31.59 2.23
CA SER A 41 48.70 -32.50 2.72
C SER A 41 48.31 -33.28 3.98
N CYS A 42 47.28 -32.84 4.72
CA CYS A 42 46.81 -33.52 5.93
C CYS A 42 46.18 -34.88 5.61
N THR A 43 46.06 -35.73 6.63
CA THR A 43 45.50 -37.07 6.47
C THR A 43 43.99 -37.09 6.72
N GLY A 44 43.28 -38.03 6.07
CA GLY A 44 41.84 -38.20 6.30
C GLY A 44 41.48 -38.52 7.76
N VAL A 45 42.38 -39.18 8.50
CA VAL A 45 42.18 -39.57 9.91
C VAL A 45 42.16 -38.35 10.83
N GLU A 46 43.02 -37.37 10.59
CA GLU A 46 43.06 -36.17 11.43
C GLU A 46 41.77 -35.34 11.26
N VAL A 47 41.27 -35.22 10.03
CA VAL A 47 39.98 -34.58 9.74
C VAL A 47 38.82 -35.37 10.34
N ALA A 48 38.84 -36.71 10.23
CA ALA A 48 37.80 -37.56 10.82
C ALA A 48 37.70 -37.41 12.34
N LYS A 49 38.84 -37.28 13.05
CA LYS A 49 38.86 -37.00 14.50
C LYS A 49 38.19 -35.66 14.84
N VAL A 50 38.37 -34.63 14.02
CA VAL A 50 37.70 -33.34 14.22
C VAL A 50 36.19 -33.48 14.00
N PHE A 51 35.75 -34.24 13.00
CA PHE A 51 34.33 -34.52 12.81
C PHE A 51 33.71 -35.33 13.95
N GLU A 52 34.46 -36.22 14.60
CA GLU A 52 34.00 -36.91 15.82
C GLU A 52 33.83 -35.94 16.99
N GLN A 53 34.75 -34.99 17.16
CA GLN A 53 34.70 -33.96 18.21
C GLN A 53 33.65 -32.88 17.94
N HIS A 54 33.32 -32.63 16.68
CA HIS A 54 32.36 -31.61 16.24
C HIS A 54 31.26 -32.23 15.34
N PRO A 55 30.19 -32.80 15.92
CA PRO A 55 29.14 -33.49 15.17
C PRO A 55 28.38 -32.63 14.17
N LEU A 56 28.22 -31.32 14.46
CA LEU A 56 27.47 -30.37 13.65
C LEU A 56 28.25 -29.81 12.45
N LEU A 57 29.54 -30.12 12.34
CA LEU A 57 30.39 -29.60 11.28
C LEU A 57 30.05 -30.28 9.93
N PRO A 58 29.62 -29.53 8.90
CA PRO A 58 29.08 -30.13 7.68
C PRO A 58 30.16 -30.64 6.70
N GLY A 59 31.38 -30.14 6.81
CA GLY A 59 32.49 -30.49 5.91
C GLY A 59 33.77 -29.76 6.26
N VAL A 60 34.76 -29.89 5.38
CA VAL A 60 36.07 -29.24 5.47
C VAL A 60 36.40 -28.50 4.19
N ILE A 61 36.95 -27.29 4.31
CA ILE A 61 37.48 -26.49 3.21
C ILE A 61 38.94 -26.91 2.98
N LEU A 62 39.29 -27.21 1.74
CA LEU A 62 40.62 -27.69 1.36
C LEU A 62 41.45 -26.57 0.75
N LEU A 63 42.67 -26.40 1.27
CA LEU A 63 43.66 -25.43 0.81
C LEU A 63 44.90 -26.12 0.21
N GLU A 64 45.52 -25.50 -0.80
CA GLU A 64 46.88 -25.80 -1.27
C GLU A 64 47.73 -24.55 -1.11
N GLU A 65 48.77 -24.59 -0.29
CA GLU A 65 49.66 -23.43 -0.11
C GLU A 65 48.87 -22.16 0.25
N GLY A 66 47.82 -22.32 1.08
CA GLY A 66 46.90 -21.26 1.47
C GLY A 66 45.81 -20.88 0.45
N LYS A 67 45.75 -21.49 -0.74
CA LYS A 67 44.72 -21.20 -1.76
C LYS A 67 43.57 -22.21 -1.73
N TYR A 68 42.35 -21.72 -1.83
CA TYR A 68 41.16 -22.56 -1.92
C TYR A 68 41.15 -23.45 -3.17
N ILE A 69 41.05 -24.78 -2.97
CA ILE A 69 40.89 -25.77 -4.05
C ILE A 69 39.45 -26.28 -4.13
N GLY A 70 38.81 -26.48 -2.98
CA GLY A 70 37.58 -27.24 -2.91
C GLY A 70 37.07 -27.46 -1.50
N MET A 71 36.05 -28.29 -1.38
CA MET A 71 35.51 -28.76 -0.12
C MET A 71 35.24 -30.25 -0.19
N LEU A 72 35.41 -30.91 0.96
CA LEU A 72 35.00 -32.29 1.18
C LEU A 72 33.94 -32.32 2.27
N SER A 73 32.75 -32.81 1.96
CA SER A 73 31.69 -32.92 2.97
C SER A 73 31.97 -34.04 3.94
N ARG A 74 31.45 -33.89 5.16
CA ARG A 74 31.51 -34.93 6.20
C ARG A 74 30.93 -36.24 5.67
N ARG A 75 29.78 -36.17 4.99
CA ARG A 75 29.09 -37.33 4.41
C ARG A 75 30.00 -38.10 3.47
N HIS A 76 30.56 -37.44 2.45
CA HIS A 76 31.43 -38.11 1.48
C HIS A 76 32.69 -38.69 2.13
N LEU A 77 33.35 -37.96 3.05
CA LEU A 77 34.52 -38.50 3.74
C LEU A 77 34.17 -39.78 4.51
N LEU A 78 33.07 -39.77 5.27
CA LEU A 78 32.63 -40.92 6.05
C LEU A 78 32.18 -42.08 5.16
N GLU A 79 31.46 -41.82 4.07
CA GLU A 79 31.08 -42.84 3.08
C GLU A 79 32.31 -43.56 2.52
N PHE A 80 33.38 -42.84 2.18
CA PHE A 80 34.63 -43.43 1.72
C PHE A 80 35.34 -44.25 2.81
N LEU A 81 35.28 -43.81 4.08
CA LEU A 81 35.90 -44.52 5.21
C LEU A 81 35.13 -45.78 5.63
N ILE A 82 33.83 -45.88 5.32
CA ILE A 82 32.97 -47.02 5.69
C ILE A 82 32.97 -48.12 4.61
N ARG A 83 33.42 -47.84 3.38
CA ARG A 83 33.52 -48.85 2.31
C ARG A 83 34.46 -50.02 2.69
N PRO A 84 34.23 -51.24 2.17
CA PRO A 84 35.13 -52.38 2.38
C PRO A 84 36.58 -52.01 2.05
N PHE A 85 37.52 -52.30 2.95
CA PHE A 85 38.95 -51.91 2.87
C PHE A 85 39.22 -50.40 2.83
N GLY A 86 38.21 -49.54 2.93
CA GLY A 86 38.36 -48.08 2.87
C GLY A 86 39.21 -47.52 4.02
N ARG A 87 39.09 -48.11 5.21
CA ARG A 87 39.96 -47.76 6.34
C ARG A 87 41.42 -48.10 6.04
N GLU A 88 41.71 -49.29 5.53
CA GLU A 88 43.07 -49.76 5.29
C GLU A 88 43.75 -49.02 4.11
N LEU A 89 42.98 -48.69 3.06
CA LEU A 89 43.50 -48.03 1.87
C LEU A 89 43.70 -46.52 2.05
N PHE A 90 42.87 -45.85 2.87
CA PHE A 90 42.84 -44.38 2.93
C PHE A 90 43.24 -43.79 4.29
N PHE A 91 43.44 -44.58 5.36
CA PHE A 91 43.83 -44.04 6.68
C PHE A 91 45.17 -43.28 6.66
N GLY A 92 46.15 -43.76 5.88
CA GLY A 92 47.47 -43.13 5.77
C GLY A 92 47.63 -42.17 4.59
N GLN A 93 46.59 -42.02 3.76
CA GLN A 93 46.66 -41.22 2.54
C GLN A 93 46.39 -39.74 2.83
N SER A 94 47.04 -38.88 2.03
CA SER A 94 46.75 -37.44 2.04
C SER A 94 45.33 -37.16 1.56
N LEU A 95 44.75 -36.04 2.02
CA LEU A 95 43.47 -35.53 1.53
C LEU A 95 43.52 -35.27 0.02
N ARG A 96 44.70 -35.05 -0.58
CA ARG A 96 44.86 -34.94 -2.04
C ARG A 96 44.38 -36.18 -2.76
N THR A 97 44.79 -37.35 -2.28
CA THR A 97 44.37 -38.63 -2.84
C THR A 97 42.87 -38.81 -2.68
N ILE A 98 42.34 -38.58 -1.47
CA ILE A 98 40.91 -38.73 -1.17
C ILE A 98 40.06 -37.78 -2.03
N TYR A 99 40.45 -36.51 -2.12
CA TYR A 99 39.73 -35.49 -2.88
C TYR A 99 39.72 -35.76 -4.38
N SER A 100 40.76 -36.41 -4.93
CA SER A 100 40.77 -36.81 -6.35
C SER A 100 39.67 -37.82 -6.70
N TYR A 101 39.31 -38.72 -5.77
CA TYR A 101 38.23 -39.69 -5.94
C TYR A 101 36.87 -39.18 -5.46
N ALA A 102 36.86 -38.29 -4.47
CA ALA A 102 35.64 -37.77 -3.82
C ALA A 102 35.27 -36.35 -4.28
N ARG A 103 35.73 -35.92 -5.45
CA ARG A 103 35.52 -34.55 -5.94
C ARG A 103 34.03 -34.30 -6.18
N THR A 104 33.44 -33.40 -5.40
CA THR A 104 32.05 -32.98 -5.56
C THR A 104 31.92 -31.63 -6.23
N GLN A 105 30.82 -31.43 -6.95
CA GLN A 105 30.49 -30.11 -7.48
C GLN A 105 30.02 -29.21 -6.34
N VAL A 106 30.87 -28.25 -5.96
CA VAL A 106 30.59 -27.28 -4.90
C VAL A 106 29.72 -26.15 -5.44
N LEU A 107 28.66 -25.79 -4.71
CA LEU A 107 27.93 -24.55 -4.94
C LEU A 107 28.63 -23.42 -4.16
N LEU A 108 29.21 -22.47 -4.89
CA LEU A 108 29.92 -21.33 -4.32
C LEU A 108 29.10 -20.05 -4.52
N LEU A 109 28.71 -19.40 -3.43
CA LEU A 109 27.85 -18.21 -3.43
C LEU A 109 28.54 -17.06 -2.68
N PRO A 110 28.38 -15.81 -3.15
CA PRO A 110 28.74 -14.63 -2.34
C PRO A 110 27.90 -14.53 -1.07
N ALA A 111 28.48 -14.02 0.02
CA ALA A 111 27.76 -13.78 1.28
C ALA A 111 26.58 -12.81 1.13
N THR A 112 26.62 -11.91 0.13
CA THR A 112 25.55 -10.97 -0.20
C THR A 112 24.35 -11.59 -0.92
N THR A 113 24.41 -12.88 -1.24
CA THR A 113 23.30 -13.57 -1.91
C THR A 113 22.11 -13.67 -0.95
N SER A 114 20.89 -13.38 -1.42
CA SER A 114 19.68 -13.56 -0.60
C SER A 114 19.46 -15.05 -0.27
N ILE A 115 18.91 -15.32 0.91
CA ILE A 115 18.60 -16.67 1.39
C ILE A 115 17.66 -17.40 0.41
N LEU A 116 16.62 -16.73 -0.09
CA LEU A 116 15.68 -17.32 -1.03
C LEU A 116 16.34 -17.66 -2.38
N ALA A 117 17.20 -16.79 -2.91
CA ALA A 117 17.94 -17.08 -4.15
C ALA A 117 18.92 -18.24 -3.95
N ALA A 118 19.64 -18.26 -2.84
CA ALA A 118 20.55 -19.36 -2.49
C ALA A 118 19.81 -20.70 -2.40
N MET A 119 18.62 -20.72 -1.79
CA MET A 119 17.78 -21.92 -1.73
C MET A 119 17.32 -22.38 -3.12
N GLN A 120 16.91 -21.46 -3.99
CA GLN A 120 16.57 -21.80 -5.38
C GLN A 120 17.76 -22.38 -6.15
N MET A 121 18.96 -21.82 -5.96
CA MET A 121 20.18 -22.34 -6.56
C MET A 121 20.55 -23.72 -6.02
N SER A 122 20.36 -23.95 -4.72
CA SER A 122 20.56 -25.26 -4.08
C SER A 122 19.62 -26.32 -4.65
N LEU A 123 18.32 -26.00 -4.79
CA LEU A 123 17.30 -26.91 -5.34
C LEU A 123 17.49 -27.21 -6.84
N ARG A 124 18.26 -26.41 -7.58
CA ARG A 124 18.60 -26.66 -8.99
C ARG A 124 19.75 -27.65 -9.17
N ARG A 125 20.42 -28.06 -8.10
CA ARG A 125 21.50 -29.05 -8.14
C ARG A 125 20.93 -30.44 -8.42
N SER A 126 21.75 -31.34 -8.96
CA SER A 126 21.40 -32.76 -9.08
C SER A 126 21.07 -33.35 -7.69
N PRO A 127 20.14 -34.33 -7.59
CA PRO A 127 19.69 -34.90 -6.32
C PRO A 127 20.82 -35.33 -5.38
N GLU A 128 21.91 -35.84 -5.94
CA GLU A 128 23.12 -36.29 -5.22
C GLU A 128 23.87 -35.16 -4.49
N PHE A 129 23.67 -33.91 -4.93
CA PHE A 129 24.35 -32.73 -4.39
C PHE A 129 23.44 -31.79 -3.60
N ILE A 130 22.14 -32.07 -3.52
CA ILE A 130 21.18 -31.22 -2.79
C ILE A 130 21.53 -31.15 -1.30
N ALA A 131 21.95 -32.27 -0.71
CA ALA A 131 22.35 -32.34 0.70
C ALA A 131 23.79 -31.88 0.95
N GLU A 132 24.55 -31.52 -0.10
CA GLU A 132 25.95 -31.10 0.07
C GLU A 132 26.03 -29.65 0.53
N PRO A 133 26.89 -29.35 1.53
CA PRO A 133 27.03 -28.00 2.04
C PRO A 133 27.42 -26.99 0.96
N ILE A 134 27.09 -25.73 1.23
CA ILE A 134 27.31 -24.62 0.32
C ILE A 134 28.53 -23.84 0.81
N ILE A 135 29.36 -23.39 -0.12
CA ILE A 135 30.47 -22.50 0.23
C ILE A 135 30.02 -21.07 0.04
N VAL A 136 30.16 -20.29 1.11
CA VAL A 136 29.89 -18.87 1.15
C VAL A 136 31.21 -18.11 1.12
N LYS A 137 31.39 -17.27 0.09
CA LYS A 137 32.54 -16.37 -0.03
C LYS A 137 32.23 -15.05 0.67
N THR A 138 32.91 -14.78 1.78
CA THR A 138 32.68 -13.58 2.62
C THR A 138 33.53 -12.39 2.20
N SER A 139 34.80 -12.62 1.86
CA SER A 139 35.73 -11.60 1.36
C SER A 139 36.63 -12.19 0.26
N THR A 140 37.62 -11.43 -0.22
CA THR A 140 38.47 -11.80 -1.38
C THR A 140 39.11 -13.19 -1.26
N ASP A 141 39.37 -13.67 -0.05
CA ASP A 141 40.00 -14.98 0.20
C ASP A 141 39.48 -15.70 1.46
N THR A 142 38.25 -15.41 1.91
CA THR A 142 37.65 -16.11 3.05
C THR A 142 36.43 -16.92 2.63
N TYR A 143 36.47 -18.21 2.94
CA TYR A 143 35.45 -19.18 2.58
C TYR A 143 34.85 -19.76 3.85
N ARG A 144 33.52 -19.91 3.85
CA ARG A 144 32.80 -20.50 4.97
C ARG A 144 31.82 -21.55 4.46
N LEU A 145 31.49 -22.50 5.30
CA LEU A 145 30.55 -23.58 5.03
C LEU A 145 29.19 -23.23 5.61
N LEU A 146 28.18 -23.28 4.76
CA LEU A 146 26.78 -23.22 5.13
C LEU A 146 26.18 -24.62 5.00
N GLU A 147 25.54 -25.06 6.08
CA GLU A 147 24.79 -26.31 6.08
C GLU A 147 23.41 -26.09 5.41
N VAL A 148 22.95 -27.08 4.64
CA VAL A 148 21.76 -26.91 3.77
C VAL A 148 20.46 -26.92 4.58
N ASN A 149 20.38 -27.67 5.67
CA ASN A 149 19.24 -27.64 6.59
C ASN A 149 19.06 -26.25 7.22
N GLU A 150 20.13 -25.56 7.61
CA GLU A 150 20.08 -24.16 8.08
C GLU A 150 19.50 -23.22 7.00
N LEU A 151 19.99 -23.34 5.77
CA LEU A 151 19.43 -22.60 4.64
C LEU A 151 17.95 -22.92 4.41
N THR A 152 17.57 -24.19 4.55
CA THR A 152 16.21 -24.68 4.35
C THR A 152 15.28 -24.10 5.42
N ILE A 153 15.62 -24.21 6.70
CA ILE A 153 14.85 -23.65 7.84
C ILE A 153 14.64 -22.15 7.66
N ALA A 154 15.71 -21.41 7.37
CA ALA A 154 15.66 -19.98 7.11
C ALA A 154 14.72 -19.64 5.93
N SER A 155 14.81 -20.40 4.83
CA SER A 155 13.95 -20.20 3.67
C SER A 155 12.46 -20.47 3.97
N TRP A 156 12.17 -21.49 4.79
CA TRP A 156 10.81 -21.81 5.22
C TRP A 156 10.22 -20.74 6.13
N GLN A 157 11.00 -20.21 7.06
CA GLN A 157 10.57 -19.11 7.94
C GLN A 157 10.21 -17.87 7.13
N ILE A 158 11.11 -17.44 6.23
CA ILE A 158 10.88 -16.27 5.36
C ILE A 158 9.62 -16.48 4.51
N ARG A 159 9.48 -17.66 3.87
CA ARG A 159 8.34 -17.96 3.00
C ARG A 159 7.03 -18.09 3.77
N GLY A 160 7.08 -18.60 5.00
CA GLY A 160 5.93 -18.70 5.91
C GLY A 160 5.40 -17.32 6.29
N ILE A 161 6.28 -16.43 6.77
CA ILE A 161 5.94 -15.04 7.11
C ILE A 161 5.38 -14.32 5.86
N GLU A 162 6.05 -14.47 4.71
CA GLU A 162 5.59 -13.83 3.47
C GLU A 162 4.20 -14.33 3.06
N THR A 163 3.95 -15.64 3.15
CA THR A 163 2.67 -16.23 2.77
C THR A 163 1.55 -15.78 3.72
N GLN A 164 1.81 -15.76 5.02
CA GLN A 164 0.85 -15.30 6.03
C GLN A 164 0.46 -13.85 5.79
N VAL A 165 1.43 -12.96 5.60
CA VAL A 165 1.13 -11.55 5.35
C VAL A 165 0.37 -11.35 4.03
N ARG A 166 0.73 -12.09 2.97
CA ARG A 166 -0.02 -12.07 1.71
C ARG A 166 -1.47 -12.53 1.89
N TYR A 167 -1.69 -13.56 2.68
CA TYR A 167 -3.03 -14.09 2.96
C TYR A 167 -3.88 -13.08 3.72
N GLU A 168 -3.37 -12.52 4.82
CA GLU A 168 -4.05 -11.48 5.60
C GLU A 168 -4.40 -10.25 4.77
N ARG A 169 -3.48 -9.82 3.88
CA ARG A 169 -3.72 -8.71 2.94
C ARG A 169 -4.83 -9.03 1.96
N SER A 170 -4.79 -10.19 1.33
CA SER A 170 -5.82 -10.61 0.37
C SER A 170 -7.19 -10.70 1.04
N GLN A 171 -7.24 -11.19 2.28
CA GLN A 171 -8.46 -11.28 3.06
C GLN A 171 -9.00 -9.89 3.43
N ALA A 172 -8.15 -8.97 3.88
CA ALA A 172 -8.55 -7.60 4.20
C ALA A 172 -9.09 -6.86 2.97
N GLN A 173 -8.42 -7.01 1.82
CA GLN A 173 -8.86 -6.42 0.55
C GLN A 173 -10.18 -7.03 0.07
N MET A 174 -10.35 -8.35 0.20
CA MET A 174 -11.60 -9.03 -0.14
C MET A 174 -12.75 -8.56 0.76
N MET A 175 -12.53 -8.46 2.08
CA MET A 175 -13.53 -7.95 3.01
C MET A 175 -13.93 -6.50 2.70
N GLN A 176 -12.98 -5.64 2.32
CA GLN A 176 -13.29 -4.25 1.96
C GLN A 176 -14.11 -4.17 0.66
N ASN A 177 -13.75 -4.96 -0.34
CA ASN A 177 -14.51 -5.03 -1.60
C ASN A 177 -15.91 -5.62 -1.38
N GLU A 178 -16.03 -6.64 -0.53
CA GLU A 178 -17.32 -7.24 -0.19
C GLU A 178 -18.21 -6.26 0.60
N LYS A 179 -17.63 -5.51 1.55
CA LYS A 179 -18.34 -4.42 2.25
C LYS A 179 -18.86 -3.38 1.28
N MET A 180 -18.05 -2.93 0.32
CA MET A 180 -18.48 -1.95 -0.68
C MET A 180 -19.55 -2.51 -1.62
N ALA A 181 -19.42 -3.76 -2.06
CA ALA A 181 -20.42 -4.41 -2.91
C ALA A 181 -21.75 -4.66 -2.17
N SER A 182 -21.69 -5.06 -0.90
CA SER A 182 -22.87 -5.26 -0.04
C SER A 182 -23.55 -3.93 0.26
N LEU A 183 -22.77 -2.90 0.61
CA LEU A 183 -23.26 -1.55 0.80
C LEU A 183 -23.89 -1.00 -0.48
N GLY A 184 -23.30 -1.25 -1.65
CA GLY A 184 -23.87 -0.89 -2.96
C GLY A 184 -25.28 -1.42 -3.16
N ARG A 185 -25.50 -2.72 -2.94
CA ARG A 185 -26.84 -3.32 -3.08
C ARG A 185 -27.86 -2.76 -2.09
N LEU A 186 -27.45 -2.54 -0.83
CA LEU A 186 -28.33 -1.98 0.19
C LEU A 186 -28.64 -0.51 -0.07
N VAL A 187 -27.63 0.28 -0.43
CA VAL A 187 -27.76 1.70 -0.74
C VAL A 187 -28.66 1.90 -1.94
N ASP A 188 -28.62 1.03 -2.96
CA ASP A 188 -29.50 1.18 -4.13
C ASP A 188 -30.98 1.06 -3.75
N GLY A 189 -31.34 0.08 -2.90
CA GLY A 189 -32.70 -0.08 -2.38
C GLY A 189 -33.11 1.05 -1.44
N VAL A 190 -32.27 1.39 -0.46
CA VAL A 190 -32.52 2.49 0.48
C VAL A 190 -32.58 3.84 -0.23
N ALA A 191 -31.77 4.05 -1.27
CA ALA A 191 -31.78 5.28 -2.05
C ALA A 191 -33.11 5.44 -2.77
N HIS A 192 -33.65 4.37 -3.37
CA HIS A 192 -34.97 4.41 -3.98
C HIS A 192 -36.06 4.74 -2.95
N GLU A 193 -36.05 4.06 -1.79
CA GLU A 193 -37.01 4.29 -0.70
C GLU A 193 -36.93 5.69 -0.08
N ILE A 194 -35.77 6.36 -0.10
CA ILE A 194 -35.63 7.76 0.35
C ILE A 194 -35.98 8.75 -0.77
N LEU A 195 -35.63 8.44 -2.02
CA LEU A 195 -35.90 9.32 -3.15
C LEU A 195 -37.40 9.50 -3.39
N ASP A 196 -38.19 8.46 -3.20
CA ASP A 196 -39.64 8.51 -3.37
C ASP A 196 -40.32 9.56 -2.47
N PRO A 197 -40.22 9.51 -1.12
CA PRO A 197 -40.79 10.54 -0.25
C PRO A 197 -40.20 11.92 -0.51
N VAL A 198 -38.90 12.03 -0.83
CA VAL A 198 -38.29 13.33 -1.17
C VAL A 198 -38.89 13.91 -2.45
N ASN A 199 -39.14 13.09 -3.48
CA ASN A 199 -39.79 13.53 -4.70
C ASN A 199 -41.26 13.93 -4.45
N PHE A 200 -42.00 13.20 -3.59
CA PHE A 200 -43.35 13.59 -3.18
C PHE A 200 -43.37 14.95 -2.46
N ILE A 201 -42.46 15.17 -1.51
CA ILE A 201 -42.32 16.43 -0.79
C ILE A 201 -42.00 17.57 -1.77
N TRP A 202 -41.02 17.38 -2.65
CA TRP A 202 -40.61 18.38 -3.63
C TRP A 202 -41.73 18.74 -4.62
N GLY A 203 -42.46 17.73 -5.12
CA GLY A 203 -43.61 17.93 -6.01
C GLY A 203 -44.70 18.76 -5.33
N ASN A 204 -45.09 18.38 -4.12
CA ASN A 204 -46.12 19.10 -3.35
C ASN A 204 -45.70 20.52 -2.96
N LEU A 205 -44.43 20.76 -2.63
CA LEU A 205 -43.92 22.10 -2.33
C LEU A 205 -44.05 23.05 -3.52
N THR A 206 -43.92 22.54 -4.74
CA THR A 206 -44.10 23.35 -5.95
C THR A 206 -45.56 23.83 -6.05
N HIS A 207 -46.52 22.95 -5.79
CA HIS A 207 -47.93 23.31 -5.75
C HIS A 207 -48.26 24.28 -4.59
N LEU A 208 -47.77 24.00 -3.38
CA LEU A 208 -47.98 24.87 -2.21
C LEU A 208 -47.40 26.27 -2.42
N SER A 209 -46.24 26.38 -3.06
CA SER A 209 -45.64 27.67 -3.42
C SER A 209 -46.53 28.46 -4.39
N ASN A 210 -47.13 27.78 -5.38
CA ASN A 210 -48.03 28.42 -6.33
C ASN A 210 -49.34 28.85 -5.66
N TYR A 211 -49.95 27.97 -4.85
CA TYR A 211 -51.18 28.29 -4.12
C TYR A 211 -50.98 29.47 -3.16
N SER A 212 -49.85 29.49 -2.44
CA SER A 212 -49.48 30.61 -1.58
C SER A 212 -49.37 31.93 -2.38
N GLN A 213 -48.65 31.90 -3.51
CA GLN A 213 -48.51 33.09 -4.36
C GLN A 213 -49.84 33.58 -4.94
N ASP A 214 -50.72 32.68 -5.38
CA ASP A 214 -52.02 33.06 -5.94
C ASP A 214 -52.96 33.61 -4.85
N LEU A 215 -52.94 33.04 -3.64
CA LEU A 215 -53.67 33.59 -2.49
C LEU A 215 -53.14 34.98 -2.11
N MET A 216 -51.82 35.16 -2.04
CA MET A 216 -51.22 36.46 -1.76
C MET A 216 -51.59 37.49 -2.83
N ARG A 217 -51.54 37.13 -4.13
CA ARG A 217 -51.98 38.00 -5.23
C ARG A 217 -53.44 38.43 -5.07
N LEU A 218 -54.33 37.50 -4.72
CA LEU A 218 -55.75 37.81 -4.50
C LEU A 218 -55.94 38.78 -3.34
N VAL A 219 -55.27 38.54 -2.21
CA VAL A 219 -55.34 39.42 -1.03
C VAL A 219 -54.75 40.81 -1.32
N THR A 220 -53.66 40.89 -2.09
CA THR A 220 -53.09 42.16 -2.55
C THR A 220 -54.08 42.92 -3.44
N ALA A 221 -54.75 42.25 -4.38
CA ALA A 221 -55.75 42.89 -5.26
C ALA A 221 -56.93 43.47 -4.46
N TYR A 222 -57.47 42.71 -3.50
CA TYR A 222 -58.53 43.20 -2.60
C TYR A 222 -58.09 44.42 -1.78
N THR A 223 -56.83 44.43 -1.32
CA THR A 223 -56.28 45.55 -0.53
C THR A 223 -56.07 46.81 -1.40
N GLN A 224 -55.87 46.65 -2.71
CA GLN A 224 -55.73 47.77 -3.66
C GLN A 224 -57.08 48.38 -4.07
N GLU A 225 -58.12 47.57 -4.29
CA GLU A 225 -59.44 48.06 -4.70
C GLU A 225 -60.29 48.61 -3.56
N PHE A 226 -60.08 48.15 -2.31
CA PHE A 226 -60.81 48.61 -1.13
C PHE A 226 -59.85 49.11 -0.03
N PRO A 227 -59.37 50.37 -0.12
CA PRO A 227 -58.45 50.94 0.87
C PRO A 227 -59.11 51.19 2.23
N ASP A 228 -60.42 51.50 2.24
CA ASP A 228 -61.22 51.66 3.47
C ASP A 228 -61.78 50.30 3.91
N THR A 229 -60.92 49.47 4.49
CA THR A 229 -61.31 48.19 5.11
C THR A 229 -62.08 48.41 6.41
N SER A 230 -63.10 47.57 6.68
CA SER A 230 -63.84 47.64 7.94
C SER A 230 -62.95 47.30 9.15
N GLU A 231 -63.30 47.82 10.32
CA GLU A 231 -62.58 47.63 11.59
C GLU A 231 -62.32 46.14 11.89
N ASN A 232 -63.26 45.26 11.53
CA ASN A 232 -63.14 43.81 11.68
C ASN A 232 -62.01 43.20 10.82
N ILE A 233 -61.79 43.71 9.60
CA ILE A 233 -60.73 43.20 8.70
C ILE A 233 -59.36 43.65 9.21
N ASN A 234 -59.25 44.88 9.71
CA ASN A 234 -58.02 45.41 10.27
C ASN A 234 -57.66 44.71 11.59
N ALA A 235 -58.65 44.42 12.44
CA ALA A 235 -58.47 43.62 13.65
C ALA A 235 -57.98 42.20 13.31
N LEU A 236 -58.56 41.55 12.29
CA LEU A 236 -58.12 40.22 11.86
C LEU A 236 -56.71 40.23 11.27
N LYS A 237 -56.36 41.23 10.44
CA LYS A 237 -55.00 41.38 9.89
C LYS A 237 -53.94 41.55 10.99
N ALA A 238 -54.27 42.28 12.06
CA ALA A 238 -53.40 42.46 13.21
C ALA A 238 -53.28 41.17 14.05
N ASP A 239 -54.40 40.46 14.27
CA ASP A 239 -54.43 39.19 15.02
C ASP A 239 -53.61 38.07 14.36
N ILE A 240 -53.66 37.98 13.03
CA ILE A 240 -52.88 36.98 12.26
C ILE A 240 -51.45 37.44 11.92
N GLU A 241 -51.07 38.67 12.30
CA GLU A 241 -49.79 39.28 11.93
C GLU A 241 -49.48 39.14 10.42
N PHE A 242 -50.41 39.58 9.57
CA PHE A 242 -50.40 39.26 8.13
C PHE A 242 -49.08 39.58 7.41
N ASP A 243 -48.44 40.70 7.74
CA ASP A 243 -47.17 41.10 7.13
C ASP A 243 -46.01 40.15 7.49
N PHE A 244 -46.04 39.56 8.69
CA PHE A 244 -45.10 38.53 9.09
C PHE A 244 -45.39 37.22 8.37
N LEU A 245 -46.67 36.84 8.27
CA LEU A 245 -47.10 35.61 7.59
C LEU A 245 -46.68 35.57 6.12
N ASP A 246 -46.86 36.66 5.38
CA ASP A 246 -46.44 36.74 3.97
C ASP A 246 -44.93 36.48 3.80
N GLN A 247 -44.11 37.10 4.65
CA GLN A 247 -42.67 36.93 4.59
C GLN A 247 -42.22 35.54 5.05
N ASP A 248 -42.80 35.04 6.15
CA ASP A 248 -42.37 33.79 6.77
C ASP A 248 -42.85 32.56 5.99
N LEU A 249 -44.06 32.59 5.41
CA LEU A 249 -44.58 31.51 4.59
C LEU A 249 -43.68 31.26 3.36
N ASN A 250 -43.29 32.34 2.68
CA ASN A 250 -42.38 32.26 1.53
C ASN A 250 -40.98 31.76 1.93
N LYS A 251 -40.43 32.23 3.05
CA LYS A 251 -39.14 31.76 3.59
C LYS A 251 -39.19 30.30 4.01
N SER A 252 -40.26 29.88 4.68
CA SER A 252 -40.48 28.51 5.15
C SER A 252 -40.60 27.54 3.99
N LEU A 253 -41.39 27.84 2.97
CA LEU A 253 -41.49 27.02 1.76
C LEU A 253 -40.14 26.92 1.02
N ALA A 254 -39.39 28.02 0.92
CA ALA A 254 -38.06 28.01 0.33
C ALA A 254 -37.05 27.19 1.13
N SER A 255 -37.12 27.24 2.47
CA SER A 255 -36.28 26.46 3.37
C SER A 255 -36.53 24.95 3.24
N ILE A 256 -37.80 24.52 3.29
CA ILE A 256 -38.17 23.10 3.13
C ILE A 256 -37.74 22.61 1.74
N ARG A 257 -37.93 23.43 0.70
CA ARG A 257 -37.46 23.13 -0.65
C ARG A 257 -35.95 22.89 -0.63
N THR A 258 -35.17 23.84 -0.15
CA THR A 258 -33.70 23.70 -0.07
C THR A 258 -33.27 22.43 0.68
N GLY A 259 -33.96 22.09 1.78
CA GLY A 259 -33.74 20.85 2.53
C GLY A 259 -33.99 19.58 1.71
N ALA A 260 -35.12 19.52 1.00
CA ALA A 260 -35.47 18.40 0.13
C ALA A 260 -34.49 18.26 -1.05
N GLU A 261 -34.02 19.37 -1.64
CA GLU A 261 -32.99 19.34 -2.69
C GLU A 261 -31.68 18.75 -2.17
N ARG A 262 -31.29 19.16 -0.97
CA ARG A 262 -30.06 18.68 -0.32
C ARG A 262 -30.14 17.18 -0.04
N LEU A 263 -31.26 16.69 0.47
CA LEU A 263 -31.49 15.26 0.69
C LEU A 263 -31.39 14.48 -0.62
N LYS A 264 -32.04 14.95 -1.68
CA LYS A 264 -31.96 14.34 -3.01
C LYS A 264 -30.50 14.25 -3.49
N LYS A 265 -29.74 15.34 -3.40
CA LYS A 265 -28.31 15.37 -3.79
C LYS A 265 -27.46 14.40 -2.96
N LEU A 266 -27.68 14.32 -1.65
CA LEU A 266 -26.97 13.40 -0.76
C LEU A 266 -27.22 11.93 -1.11
N VAL A 267 -28.47 11.56 -1.32
CA VAL A 267 -28.85 10.17 -1.64
C VAL A 267 -28.28 9.74 -3.00
N ILE A 268 -28.41 10.59 -4.02
CA ILE A 268 -27.82 10.33 -5.35
C ILE A 268 -26.29 10.20 -5.26
N SER A 269 -25.65 11.08 -4.50
CA SER A 269 -24.18 11.02 -4.31
C SER A 269 -23.75 9.73 -3.61
N LEU A 270 -24.51 9.28 -2.62
CA LEU A 270 -24.26 8.01 -1.92
C LEU A 270 -24.44 6.80 -2.85
N GLN A 271 -25.48 6.82 -3.68
CA GLN A 271 -25.75 5.78 -4.69
C GLN A 271 -24.63 5.69 -5.73
N ASN A 272 -24.18 6.83 -6.25
CA ASN A 272 -23.06 6.91 -7.18
C ASN A 272 -21.74 6.42 -6.56
N PHE A 273 -21.51 6.69 -5.28
CA PHE A 273 -20.32 6.22 -4.56
C PHE A 273 -20.29 4.70 -4.38
N CYS A 274 -21.43 4.11 -4.01
CA CYS A 274 -21.51 2.68 -3.73
C CYS A 274 -21.73 1.82 -4.99
N HIS A 275 -21.75 2.42 -6.18
CA HIS A 275 -21.99 1.70 -7.43
C HIS A 275 -20.93 0.61 -7.65
N ILE A 276 -21.39 -0.60 -7.94
CA ILE A 276 -20.51 -1.75 -8.20
C ILE A 276 -19.94 -1.59 -9.61
N ASP A 277 -18.62 -1.62 -9.73
CA ASP A 277 -17.95 -1.58 -11.03
C ASP A 277 -18.39 -2.75 -11.92
N THR A 278 -18.78 -2.43 -13.14
CA THR A 278 -18.96 -3.43 -14.21
C THR A 278 -17.61 -3.99 -14.67
N ILE A 279 -17.62 -5.15 -15.32
CA ILE A 279 -16.40 -5.85 -15.82
C ILE A 279 -15.56 -4.97 -16.79
N HIS A 280 -16.18 -3.98 -17.43
CA HIS A 280 -15.54 -3.08 -18.40
C HIS A 280 -15.64 -1.61 -17.95
N PRO A 281 -14.61 -0.77 -18.27
CA PRO A 281 -14.64 0.65 -18.01
C PRO A 281 -15.71 1.34 -18.87
N LYS A 282 -16.34 2.39 -18.34
CA LYS A 282 -17.39 3.15 -19.03
C LYS A 282 -16.96 4.62 -19.16
N PRO A 283 -17.46 5.36 -20.16
CA PRO A 283 -17.26 6.80 -20.22
C PRO A 283 -18.01 7.46 -19.06
N VAL A 284 -17.27 8.17 -18.21
CA VAL A 284 -17.82 8.82 -17.01
C VAL A 284 -17.41 10.28 -16.96
N ASP A 285 -18.32 11.11 -16.45
CA ASP A 285 -18.05 12.49 -16.06
C ASP A 285 -17.34 12.51 -14.69
N LEU A 286 -16.05 12.80 -14.70
CA LEU A 286 -15.22 12.86 -13.49
C LEU A 286 -15.60 14.02 -12.57
N HIS A 287 -16.15 15.13 -13.08
CA HIS A 287 -16.58 16.25 -12.24
C HIS A 287 -17.76 15.84 -11.36
N ALA A 288 -18.74 15.14 -11.94
CA ALA A 288 -19.87 14.59 -11.19
C ALA A 288 -19.42 13.63 -10.07
N CYS A 289 -18.35 12.88 -10.30
CA CYS A 289 -17.76 11.96 -9.33
C CYS A 289 -17.11 12.72 -8.17
N ILE A 290 -16.24 13.69 -8.50
CA ILE A 290 -15.58 14.54 -7.51
C ILE A 290 -16.61 15.28 -6.66
N ASP A 291 -17.65 15.85 -7.30
CA ASP A 291 -18.69 16.59 -6.60
C ASP A 291 -19.51 15.71 -5.64
N SER A 292 -19.82 14.47 -6.06
CA SER A 292 -20.50 13.50 -5.22
C SER A 292 -19.67 13.16 -3.97
N ILE A 293 -18.37 12.94 -4.13
CA ILE A 293 -17.46 12.59 -3.02
C ILE A 293 -17.27 13.79 -2.09
N VAL A 294 -17.06 14.99 -2.63
CA VAL A 294 -16.94 16.22 -1.85
C VAL A 294 -18.20 16.43 -1.00
N LEU A 295 -19.38 16.19 -1.57
CA LEU A 295 -20.64 16.33 -0.85
C LEU A 295 -20.80 15.28 0.27
N LEU A 296 -20.41 14.03 0.02
CA LEU A 296 -20.39 12.98 1.05
C LEU A 296 -19.43 13.31 2.19
N ILE A 297 -18.25 13.82 1.86
CA ILE A 297 -17.23 14.22 2.82
C ILE A 297 -17.70 15.41 3.66
N ASN A 298 -18.27 16.44 3.04
CA ASN A 298 -18.80 17.62 3.74
C ASN A 298 -19.93 17.26 4.72
N SER A 299 -20.67 16.17 4.48
CA SER A 299 -21.67 15.70 5.44
C SER A 299 -21.08 15.02 6.68
N ARG A 300 -19.81 14.58 6.62
CA ARG A 300 -19.09 13.92 7.73
C ARG A 300 -18.19 14.85 8.53
N ILE A 301 -17.72 15.95 7.93
CA ILE A 301 -16.85 16.92 8.57
C ILE A 301 -17.69 17.83 9.49
N LYS A 302 -17.23 18.03 10.73
CA LYS A 302 -17.84 18.95 11.70
C LYS A 302 -17.23 20.35 11.72
N GLY A 303 -16.13 20.59 10.99
CA GLY A 303 -15.40 21.86 10.93
C GLY A 303 -15.57 22.62 9.60
N GLU A 304 -15.20 23.89 9.60
CA GLU A 304 -15.22 24.75 8.40
C GLU A 304 -13.98 24.54 7.52
N ILE A 305 -13.93 23.42 6.80
CA ILE A 305 -12.93 23.22 5.74
C ILE A 305 -13.46 23.84 4.45
N ILE A 306 -12.71 24.78 3.86
CA ILE A 306 -13.07 25.43 2.62
C ILE A 306 -12.61 24.55 1.45
N ILE A 307 -13.54 24.07 0.62
CA ILE A 307 -13.20 23.31 -0.58
C ILE A 307 -13.39 24.21 -1.80
N LYS A 308 -12.28 24.60 -2.43
CA LYS A 308 -12.26 25.38 -3.66
C LYS A 308 -12.14 24.44 -4.85
N LYS A 309 -13.04 24.59 -5.82
CA LYS A 309 -13.11 23.76 -7.04
C LYS A 309 -12.78 24.62 -8.25
N ASP A 310 -11.80 24.19 -9.03
CA ASP A 310 -11.36 24.84 -10.27
C ASP A 310 -11.37 23.81 -11.40
N TYR A 311 -12.51 23.70 -12.07
CA TYR A 311 -12.75 22.65 -13.07
C TYR A 311 -12.47 23.18 -14.48
N GLY A 312 -11.42 22.66 -15.11
CA GLY A 312 -11.19 22.80 -16.54
C GLY A 312 -12.15 21.93 -17.34
N TYR A 313 -12.15 22.07 -18.67
CA TYR A 313 -13.01 21.27 -19.55
C TYR A 313 -12.46 19.84 -19.70
N LEU A 314 -13.18 18.84 -19.18
CA LEU A 314 -12.81 17.42 -19.30
C LEU A 314 -13.78 16.70 -20.23
N PRO A 315 -13.29 15.93 -21.22
CA PRO A 315 -14.14 14.99 -21.94
C PRO A 315 -14.47 13.78 -21.04
N PRO A 316 -15.50 12.98 -21.37
CA PRO A 316 -15.80 11.74 -20.68
C PRO A 316 -14.59 10.79 -20.68
N VAL A 317 -14.23 10.28 -19.51
CA VAL A 317 -13.06 9.40 -19.33
C VAL A 317 -13.52 7.96 -19.15
N TYR A 318 -12.88 7.02 -19.84
CA TYR A 318 -13.14 5.60 -19.67
C TYR A 318 -12.48 5.08 -18.38
N CYS A 319 -13.28 4.85 -17.34
CA CYS A 319 -12.76 4.37 -16.04
C CYS A 319 -13.72 3.42 -15.31
N PHE A 320 -13.19 2.74 -14.29
CA PHE A 320 -13.94 1.99 -13.29
C PHE A 320 -14.35 2.95 -12.17
N ILE A 321 -15.62 3.36 -12.16
CA ILE A 321 -16.15 4.41 -11.30
C ILE A 321 -15.96 4.14 -9.80
N GLY A 322 -16.25 2.93 -9.32
CA GLY A 322 -16.10 2.54 -7.92
C GLY A 322 -14.65 2.63 -7.46
N GLN A 323 -13.71 2.18 -8.30
CA GLN A 323 -12.27 2.30 -8.02
C GLN A 323 -11.79 3.76 -8.02
N ILE A 324 -12.20 4.59 -8.98
CA ILE A 324 -11.86 6.02 -8.99
C ILE A 324 -12.46 6.71 -7.76
N ASN A 325 -13.70 6.40 -7.40
CA ASN A 325 -14.34 6.91 -6.19
C ASN A 325 -13.55 6.51 -4.93
N GLN A 326 -13.07 5.26 -4.86
CA GLN A 326 -12.22 4.81 -3.76
C GLN A 326 -10.88 5.56 -3.71
N ALA A 327 -10.22 5.77 -4.85
CA ALA A 327 -8.98 6.53 -4.95
C ALA A 327 -9.15 7.99 -4.48
N LEU A 328 -10.17 8.68 -5.00
CA LEU A 328 -10.48 10.07 -4.64
C LEU A 328 -10.87 10.19 -3.16
N MET A 329 -11.70 9.28 -2.64
CA MET A 329 -12.08 9.26 -1.23
C MET A 329 -10.87 9.07 -0.32
N ASN A 330 -9.95 8.15 -0.66
CA ASN A 330 -8.72 7.93 0.11
C ASN A 330 -7.84 9.17 0.16
N ILE A 331 -7.66 9.87 -0.96
CA ILE A 331 -6.83 11.08 -1.04
C ILE A 331 -7.48 12.22 -0.25
N LEU A 332 -8.78 12.48 -0.48
CA LEU A 332 -9.49 13.55 0.21
C LEU A 332 -9.58 13.31 1.71
N SER A 333 -9.83 12.07 2.15
CA SER A 333 -9.85 11.74 3.58
C SER A 333 -8.51 12.03 4.25
N ARG A 334 -7.39 11.70 3.58
CA ARG A 334 -6.05 12.04 4.10
C ARG A 334 -5.80 13.54 4.15
N ALA A 335 -6.25 14.29 3.15
CA ALA A 335 -6.16 15.75 3.17
C ALA A 335 -6.93 16.32 4.38
N ILE A 336 -8.12 15.80 4.65
CA ILE A 336 -8.95 16.23 5.79
C ILE A 336 -8.32 15.84 7.12
N ASP A 337 -7.87 14.60 7.28
CA ASP A 337 -7.21 14.14 8.51
C ASP A 337 -5.99 15.00 8.82
N ALA A 338 -5.19 15.35 7.80
CA ALA A 338 -4.05 16.24 7.94
C ALA A 338 -4.45 17.66 8.39
N LEU A 339 -5.58 18.19 7.91
CA LEU A 339 -6.10 19.50 8.31
C LEU A 339 -6.70 19.49 9.72
N ILE A 340 -7.39 18.41 10.10
CA ILE A 340 -7.94 18.23 11.45
C ILE A 340 -6.81 18.10 12.47
N ASP A 341 -5.80 17.26 12.20
CA ASP A 341 -4.64 17.11 13.07
C ASP A 341 -3.89 18.43 13.27
N ASP A 342 -3.77 19.24 12.20
CA ASP A 342 -3.13 20.55 12.30
C ASP A 342 -3.96 21.55 13.12
N ALA A 343 -5.28 21.59 12.93
CA ALA A 343 -6.19 22.42 13.71
C ALA A 343 -6.17 22.07 15.22
N ILE A 344 -6.04 20.78 15.56
CA ILE A 344 -5.87 20.31 16.94
C ILE A 344 -4.52 20.75 17.51
N ARG A 345 -3.42 20.62 16.73
CA ARG A 345 -2.08 21.04 17.17
C ARG A 345 -1.98 22.55 17.39
N GLN A 346 -2.67 23.34 16.58
CA GLN A 346 -2.74 24.80 16.72
C GLN A 346 -3.55 25.20 17.96
N HIS A 347 -4.64 24.49 18.30
CA HIS A 347 -5.41 24.74 19.53
C HIS A 347 -4.60 24.53 20.84
N TYR A 348 -3.55 23.69 20.82
CA TYR A 348 -2.66 23.47 21.97
C TYR A 348 -1.48 24.45 22.05
N ARG A 349 -1.22 25.23 21.00
CA ARG A 349 -0.16 26.25 20.96
C ARG A 349 -0.76 27.64 21.15
N MET A 350 -1.20 27.93 22.37
CA MET A 350 -1.36 29.30 22.83
C MET A 350 0.05 29.89 23.02
N ASP A 351 0.58 30.55 22.00
CA ASP A 351 1.40 31.75 22.06
C ASP A 351 2.04 32.02 20.68
N ASP A 352 1.89 33.26 20.21
CA ASP A 352 2.51 33.91 19.05
C ASP A 352 1.91 33.76 17.62
N VAL A 353 1.04 34.73 17.31
CA VAL A 353 0.98 35.63 16.13
C VAL A 353 1.23 35.09 14.70
N ALA A 354 0.16 35.23 13.88
CA ALA A 354 0.11 35.53 12.44
C ALA A 354 0.38 34.40 11.41
N ASP A 355 -0.65 33.58 11.16
CA ASP A 355 -1.31 33.42 9.84
C ASP A 355 -2.48 32.44 10.06
N GLU A 356 -3.69 32.94 10.40
CA GLU A 356 -4.90 32.11 10.45
C GLU A 356 -5.32 31.70 9.02
N LYS A 357 -4.55 30.81 8.39
CA LYS A 357 -4.96 30.19 7.13
C LYS A 357 -6.04 29.17 7.47
N LYS A 358 -7.29 29.51 7.16
CA LYS A 358 -8.41 28.58 7.24
C LYS A 358 -8.06 27.28 6.51
N PRO A 359 -8.38 26.11 7.07
CA PRO A 359 -8.10 24.83 6.42
C PRO A 359 -8.82 24.78 5.06
N GLN A 360 -8.06 24.57 4.00
CA GLN A 360 -8.52 24.67 2.63
C GLN A 360 -7.99 23.52 1.78
N ILE A 361 -8.88 22.97 0.95
CA ILE A 361 -8.55 21.99 -0.10
C ILE A 361 -8.90 22.62 -1.45
N GLU A 362 -7.94 22.63 -2.37
CA GLU A 362 -8.11 23.09 -3.75
C GLU A 362 -8.09 21.88 -4.68
N ILE A 363 -9.15 21.73 -5.49
CA ILE A 363 -9.28 20.66 -6.48
C ILE A 363 -9.25 21.30 -7.86
N THR A 364 -8.24 20.98 -8.65
CA THR A 364 -8.06 21.50 -10.02
C THR A 364 -8.11 20.36 -11.02
N THR A 365 -8.81 20.54 -12.14
CA THR A 365 -8.81 19.56 -13.23
C THR A 365 -8.42 20.18 -14.56
N GLU A 366 -7.61 19.50 -15.35
CA GLU A 366 -7.16 19.98 -16.66
C GLU A 366 -6.82 18.82 -17.60
N VAL A 367 -6.90 19.06 -18.91
CA VAL A 367 -6.39 18.13 -19.93
C VAL A 367 -4.96 18.55 -20.27
N ILE A 368 -4.00 17.65 -20.05
CA ILE A 368 -2.58 17.89 -20.36
C ILE A 368 -2.16 17.01 -21.55
N THR A 369 -1.22 17.53 -22.35
CA THR A 369 -0.56 16.75 -23.40
C THR A 369 0.84 16.44 -22.93
N GLN A 370 1.18 15.16 -22.77
CA GLN A 370 2.54 14.75 -22.43
C GLN A 370 3.28 14.41 -23.72
N VAL A 371 4.37 15.14 -23.98
CA VAL A 371 5.29 14.83 -25.09
C VAL A 371 6.25 13.76 -24.60
N SER A 372 5.94 12.51 -24.93
CA SER A 372 6.84 11.37 -24.73
C SER A 372 7.63 11.14 -26.01
N PRO A 373 8.96 10.89 -25.97
CA PRO A 373 9.74 10.61 -27.18
C PRO A 373 9.26 9.36 -27.96
N ASP A 374 8.53 8.46 -27.30
CA ASP A 374 8.04 7.19 -27.87
C ASP A 374 6.54 7.16 -28.21
N MET A 375 5.75 8.22 -27.93
CA MET A 375 4.31 8.25 -28.23
C MET A 375 3.87 9.59 -28.83
N VAL A 376 3.27 9.52 -30.02
CA VAL A 376 2.62 10.64 -30.71
C VAL A 376 1.25 10.89 -30.04
N ASP A 377 1.01 12.12 -29.57
CA ASP A 377 -0.28 12.62 -29.03
C ASP A 377 -0.91 11.84 -27.86
N SER A 378 -0.18 11.64 -26.76
CA SER A 378 -0.80 11.17 -25.50
C SER A 378 -1.44 12.33 -24.74
N ARG A 379 -2.77 12.44 -24.83
CA ARG A 379 -3.60 13.32 -23.98
C ARG A 379 -3.89 12.62 -22.65
N TRP A 380 -3.86 13.38 -21.57
CA TRP A 380 -4.11 12.89 -20.21
C TRP A 380 -5.07 13.82 -19.49
N VAL A 381 -5.91 13.27 -18.64
CA VAL A 381 -6.67 14.03 -17.65
C VAL A 381 -5.86 14.12 -16.37
N SER A 382 -5.63 15.34 -15.90
CA SER A 382 -4.97 15.64 -14.64
C SER A 382 -6.00 16.11 -13.61
N ILE A 383 -6.05 15.44 -12.46
CA ILE A 383 -6.80 15.84 -11.28
C ILE A 383 -5.80 16.16 -10.16
N LYS A 384 -5.71 17.43 -9.78
CA LYS A 384 -4.86 17.91 -8.68
C LYS A 384 -5.70 18.16 -7.45
N ILE A 385 -5.31 17.60 -6.32
CA ILE A 385 -5.93 17.80 -5.01
C ILE A 385 -4.84 18.32 -4.08
N LYS A 386 -4.96 19.59 -3.67
CA LYS A 386 -3.98 20.29 -2.86
C LYS A 386 -4.61 20.71 -1.53
N ASP A 387 -4.01 20.29 -0.42
CA ASP A 387 -4.31 20.81 0.91
C ASP A 387 -3.29 21.87 1.35
N ASN A 388 -3.69 22.70 2.31
CA ASN A 388 -2.81 23.66 2.99
C ASN A 388 -2.40 23.21 4.40
N GLY A 389 -2.38 21.89 4.66
CA GLY A 389 -2.04 21.35 5.98
C GLY A 389 -0.54 21.38 6.29
N SER A 390 -0.14 20.64 7.33
CA SER A 390 1.26 20.58 7.81
C SER A 390 2.27 19.99 6.80
N GLY A 391 1.79 19.35 5.72
CA GLY A 391 2.63 18.70 4.72
C GLY A 391 3.30 17.42 5.23
N ILE A 392 4.03 16.74 4.33
CA ILE A 392 4.72 15.46 4.58
C ILE A 392 6.22 15.71 4.58
N SER A 393 6.95 15.14 5.54
CA SER A 393 8.41 15.27 5.59
C SER A 393 9.10 14.57 4.41
N GLN A 394 10.31 14.98 4.05
CA GLN A 394 11.04 14.37 2.93
C GLN A 394 11.34 12.88 3.16
N GLU A 395 11.62 12.49 4.41
CA GLU A 395 11.79 11.08 4.81
C GLU A 395 10.50 10.28 4.65
N GLN A 396 9.36 10.82 5.11
CA GLN A 396 8.06 10.16 4.95
C GLN A 396 7.66 10.07 3.47
N LYS A 397 7.91 11.11 2.67
CA LYS A 397 7.67 11.11 1.23
C LYS A 397 8.50 10.02 0.54
N GLN A 398 9.79 9.90 0.87
CA GLN A 398 10.64 8.84 0.35
C GLN A 398 10.15 7.46 0.79
N LYS A 399 9.64 7.32 2.02
CA LYS A 399 9.05 6.06 2.50
C LYS A 399 7.78 5.69 1.73
N ILE A 400 6.88 6.65 1.47
CA ILE A 400 5.67 6.44 0.66
C ILE A 400 6.04 6.06 -0.77
N MET A 401 7.00 6.77 -1.39
CA MET A 401 7.47 6.48 -2.74
C MET A 401 8.16 5.12 -2.85
N LYS A 402 9.00 4.78 -1.87
CA LYS A 402 9.57 3.44 -1.75
C LYS A 402 8.47 2.41 -1.60
N SER A 403 7.42 2.65 -0.81
CA SER A 403 6.30 1.73 -0.69
C SER A 403 5.59 1.47 -2.04
N PHE A 404 5.43 2.49 -2.89
CA PHE A 404 4.87 2.33 -4.24
C PHE A 404 5.77 1.50 -5.18
N ALA A 405 7.09 1.69 -5.10
CA ALA A 405 8.07 0.99 -5.93
C ALA A 405 8.36 -0.43 -5.45
N THR A 406 8.28 -0.65 -4.14
CA THR A 406 8.61 -1.94 -3.56
C THR A 406 7.39 -2.84 -3.69
N GLN A 407 7.50 -3.90 -4.48
CA GLN A 407 6.61 -5.07 -4.38
C GLN A 407 6.81 -5.82 -3.03
N LYS A 408 7.18 -5.13 -1.94
CA LYS A 408 7.28 -5.71 -0.61
C LYS A 408 5.86 -6.01 -0.16
N ARG A 409 5.46 -7.25 -0.45
CA ARG A 409 4.14 -7.83 -0.15
C ARG A 409 3.89 -8.03 1.35
N THR A 410 4.82 -7.58 2.20
CA THR A 410 4.92 -7.87 3.64
C THR A 410 4.52 -6.73 4.58
N GLU A 411 4.22 -5.52 4.11
CA GLU A 411 3.65 -4.45 4.96
C GLU A 411 2.15 -4.25 4.64
N LYS A 412 1.36 -3.84 5.64
CA LYS A 412 -0.09 -3.54 5.49
C LYS A 412 -0.26 -2.49 4.40
N GLU A 413 -1.02 -2.83 3.36
CA GLU A 413 -1.28 -1.94 2.23
C GLU A 413 -1.97 -0.67 2.72
N THR A 414 -1.29 0.46 2.60
CA THR A 414 -1.87 1.74 3.00
C THR A 414 -2.96 2.19 2.02
N SER A 415 -3.85 3.07 2.45
CA SER A 415 -4.87 3.69 1.59
C SER A 415 -4.27 4.34 0.33
N LEU A 416 -3.03 4.84 0.42
CA LEU A 416 -2.31 5.41 -0.72
C LEU A 416 -1.74 4.35 -1.67
N GLU A 417 -1.28 3.20 -1.19
CA GLU A 417 -0.81 2.11 -2.06
C GLU A 417 -1.95 1.51 -2.88
N SER A 418 -3.12 1.32 -2.24
CA SER A 418 -4.34 0.91 -2.96
C SER A 418 -4.69 1.92 -4.05
N THR A 419 -4.66 3.22 -3.73
CA THR A 419 -4.91 4.31 -4.68
C THR A 419 -3.90 4.29 -5.83
N TYR A 420 -2.61 4.13 -5.53
CA TYR A 420 -1.55 4.01 -6.53
C TYR A 420 -1.79 2.84 -7.49
N ARG A 421 -2.15 1.66 -6.96
CA ARG A 421 -2.47 0.48 -7.79
C ARG A 421 -3.74 0.65 -8.62
N ILE A 422 -4.77 1.28 -8.07
CA ILE A 422 -5.99 1.60 -8.80
C ILE A 422 -5.65 2.48 -10.01
N ILE A 423 -4.85 3.52 -9.81
CA ILE A 423 -4.52 4.46 -10.88
C ILE A 423 -3.57 3.80 -11.90
N THR A 424 -2.47 3.20 -11.46
CA THR A 424 -1.43 2.67 -12.35
C THR A 424 -1.78 1.33 -12.97
N ALA A 425 -2.12 0.32 -12.16
CA ALA A 425 -2.29 -1.06 -12.64
C ALA A 425 -3.64 -1.30 -13.32
N ARG A 426 -4.70 -0.57 -12.95
CA ARG A 426 -6.04 -0.74 -13.53
C ARG A 426 -6.35 0.26 -14.65
N HIS A 427 -5.87 1.49 -14.52
CA HIS A 427 -6.19 2.56 -15.48
C HIS A 427 -5.00 2.98 -16.35
N GLY A 428 -3.81 2.39 -16.16
CA GLY A 428 -2.60 2.82 -16.89
C GLY A 428 -2.17 4.26 -16.56
N GLY A 429 -2.65 4.79 -15.44
CA GLY A 429 -2.45 6.15 -14.98
C GLY A 429 -1.11 6.38 -14.29
N GLN A 430 -0.90 7.62 -13.83
CA GLN A 430 0.22 7.99 -12.95
C GLN A 430 -0.31 8.74 -11.71
N LEU A 431 0.34 8.55 -10.57
CA LEU A 431 0.03 9.28 -9.34
C LEU A 431 1.29 10.00 -8.85
N ASN A 432 1.26 11.33 -8.86
CA ASN A 432 2.34 12.18 -8.43
C ASN A 432 2.03 12.79 -7.06
N LEU A 433 3.05 12.86 -6.20
CA LEU A 433 2.96 13.45 -4.86
C LEU A 433 4.00 14.57 -4.70
N ARG A 434 3.52 15.78 -4.42
CA ARG A 434 4.32 16.96 -4.14
C ARG A 434 3.92 17.47 -2.76
N SER A 435 4.88 17.61 -1.85
CA SER A 435 4.58 18.05 -0.48
C SER A 435 5.76 18.80 0.09
N GLN A 436 5.49 19.85 0.85
CA GLN A 436 6.48 20.63 1.59
C GLN A 436 5.97 20.88 3.01
N LEU A 437 6.81 20.60 4.00
CA LEU A 437 6.52 20.88 5.42
C LEU A 437 6.08 22.33 5.61
N GLY A 438 4.92 22.51 6.27
CA GLY A 438 4.31 23.81 6.54
C GLY A 438 3.62 24.51 5.36
N LYS A 439 3.57 23.89 4.17
CA LYS A 439 2.87 24.43 2.99
C LYS A 439 1.73 23.56 2.46
N GLY A 440 1.63 22.32 2.96
CA GLY A 440 0.61 21.35 2.55
C GLY A 440 1.09 20.32 1.55
N THR A 441 0.16 19.49 1.09
CA THR A 441 0.39 18.38 0.17
C THR A 441 -0.48 18.49 -1.07
N GLU A 442 0.09 18.15 -2.23
CA GLU A 442 -0.56 18.07 -3.52
C GLU A 442 -0.43 16.65 -4.07
N PHE A 443 -1.58 16.03 -4.33
CA PHE A 443 -1.70 14.78 -5.07
C PHE A 443 -2.19 15.09 -6.48
N GLU A 444 -1.50 14.58 -7.50
CA GLU A 444 -1.86 14.74 -8.90
C GLU A 444 -2.11 13.34 -9.50
N ILE A 445 -3.35 13.08 -9.90
CA ILE A 445 -3.80 11.86 -10.56
C ILE A 445 -3.84 12.12 -12.06
N LEU A 446 -3.08 11.34 -12.83
CA LEU A 446 -3.07 11.37 -14.29
C LEU A 446 -3.77 10.12 -14.83
N LEU A 447 -4.79 10.31 -15.65
CA LEU A 447 -5.51 9.24 -16.33
C LEU A 447 -5.33 9.40 -17.85
N PRO A 448 -4.98 8.33 -18.59
CA PRO A 448 -4.81 8.41 -20.04
C PRO A 448 -6.15 8.64 -20.72
N LEU A 449 -6.16 9.53 -21.71
CA LEU A 449 -7.31 9.85 -22.55
C LEU A 449 -7.15 9.06 -23.84
N VAL A 450 -7.79 7.88 -23.90
CA VAL A 450 -7.73 6.95 -25.04
C VAL A 450 -8.42 7.53 -26.26
#